data_AF-A0A9W2V254-F1
#
_entry.id   AF-A0A9W2V254-F1
#
_cell.length_a   1.000
_cell.length_b   1.000
_cell.length_c   1.000
_cell.angle_alpha   90.00
_cell.angle_beta   90.00
_cell.angle_gamma   90.00
#
_symmetry.space_group_name_H-M   'P 1'
#
loop_
_entity.id
_entity.type
_entity.pdbx_description
1 polymer ?
#
loop_
_entity_poly.entity_id
_entity_poly.type
_entity_poly.pdbx_seq_one_letter_code
_entity_poly.pdbx_strand_id
1 'polypeptide(L)'
;MRVDLSKIEKHPDAANLLLRLDFEKDIKQILVFLKDLGIEDNQLGTYLTKNYAIFSEDLENLKTRVAYLQSKNFSKAHIAQMVRNAPFLLSFSVERLDNRLGFFQKELELSVKKTRDLIVRLPRLLTGSLEPVKENMKVYRLELGFKHNEIQHMITQVPKMLTANKRKLTEIFDYVHNVMSIPHHLIVRFPQVFNTRLFKIKERHLFLTYLGRAQYDPTKLNYISLDKLVSVPDEIFCEEIAKASVQDFEKFLKTL
;
A
#
# COMPACT_ATOMS: atom_id res chain seq x y z
N MET A 1 0.75 -11.36 -25.99
CA MET A 1 0.17 -10.65 -24.83
C MET A 1 -0.65 -11.67 -24.02
N ARG A 2 -0.30 -11.97 -22.76
CA ARG A 2 -1.06 -12.94 -21.93
C ARG A 2 -2.16 -12.20 -21.15
N VAL A 3 -3.33 -12.01 -21.78
CA VAL A 3 -4.54 -11.47 -21.13
C VAL A 3 -5.35 -12.64 -20.58
N ASP A 4 -5.81 -12.55 -19.34
CA ASP A 4 -6.69 -13.55 -18.73
C ASP A 4 -8.16 -13.18 -19.03
N LEU A 5 -8.70 -13.74 -20.12
CA LEU A 5 -10.07 -13.49 -20.57
C LEU A 5 -11.12 -13.94 -19.55
N SER A 6 -10.84 -14.95 -18.74
CA SER A 6 -11.77 -15.44 -17.70
C SER A 6 -12.08 -14.37 -16.64
N LYS A 7 -11.20 -13.38 -16.46
CA LYS A 7 -11.44 -12.23 -15.58
C LYS A 7 -12.31 -11.19 -16.25
N ILE A 8 -12.14 -10.98 -17.54
CA ILE A 8 -12.91 -10.01 -18.33
C ILE A 8 -14.35 -10.52 -18.52
N GLU A 9 -14.54 -11.81 -18.73
CA GLU A 9 -15.85 -12.47 -18.85
C GLU A 9 -16.77 -12.27 -17.63
N LYS A 10 -16.20 -11.98 -16.45
CA LYS A 10 -16.97 -11.61 -15.26
C LYS A 10 -17.66 -10.25 -15.37
N HIS A 11 -17.35 -9.48 -16.41
CA HIS A 11 -17.91 -8.18 -16.74
C HIS A 11 -18.57 -8.27 -18.12
N PRO A 12 -19.86 -8.66 -18.20
CA PRO A 12 -20.51 -9.01 -19.46
C PRO A 12 -20.44 -7.91 -20.52
N ASP A 13 -20.63 -6.65 -20.14
CA ASP A 13 -20.59 -5.52 -21.08
C ASP A 13 -19.19 -5.34 -21.69
N ALA A 14 -18.14 -5.47 -20.87
CA ALA A 14 -16.76 -5.36 -21.32
C ALA A 14 -16.36 -6.55 -22.21
N ALA A 15 -16.78 -7.77 -21.85
CA ALA A 15 -16.54 -8.96 -22.65
C ALA A 15 -17.25 -8.88 -24.01
N ASN A 16 -18.52 -8.48 -24.03
CA ASN A 16 -19.30 -8.29 -25.25
C ASN A 16 -18.72 -7.21 -26.15
N LEU A 17 -18.23 -6.10 -25.57
CA LEU A 17 -17.53 -5.08 -26.32
C LEU A 17 -16.27 -5.66 -26.96
N LEU A 18 -15.41 -6.32 -26.16
CA LEU A 18 -14.13 -6.85 -26.62
C LEU A 18 -14.28 -7.83 -27.81
N LEU A 19 -15.34 -8.64 -27.82
CA LEU A 19 -15.64 -9.56 -28.94
C LEU A 19 -16.00 -8.84 -30.25
N ARG A 20 -16.44 -7.59 -30.19
CA ARG A 20 -16.85 -6.78 -31.35
C ARG A 20 -15.75 -5.87 -31.88
N LEU A 21 -14.68 -5.68 -31.11
CA LEU A 21 -13.58 -4.79 -31.48
C LEU A 21 -12.68 -5.45 -32.53
N ASP A 22 -12.27 -4.66 -33.51
CA ASP A 22 -11.22 -5.02 -34.44
C ASP A 22 -9.84 -4.67 -33.88
N PHE A 23 -8.87 -5.56 -34.09
CA PHE A 23 -7.54 -5.37 -33.51
C PHE A 23 -6.84 -4.13 -34.06
N GLU A 24 -6.86 -3.94 -35.38
CA GLU A 24 -6.13 -2.86 -36.05
C GLU A 24 -6.82 -1.51 -35.87
N LYS A 25 -8.16 -1.49 -35.91
CA LYS A 25 -8.94 -0.25 -35.81
C LYS A 25 -9.14 0.22 -34.37
N ASP A 26 -9.44 -0.68 -33.44
CA ASP A 26 -9.91 -0.29 -32.12
C ASP A 26 -8.87 -0.55 -31.02
N ILE A 27 -8.23 -1.72 -31.02
CA ILE A 27 -7.36 -2.16 -29.92
C ILE A 27 -5.96 -1.55 -30.04
N LYS A 28 -5.36 -1.59 -31.22
CA LYS A 28 -3.95 -1.22 -31.47
C LYS A 28 -3.62 0.19 -31.00
N GLN A 29 -4.48 1.16 -31.27
CA GLN A 29 -4.27 2.56 -30.86
C GLN A 29 -4.20 2.72 -29.33
N ILE A 30 -5.01 1.97 -28.58
CA ILE A 30 -4.97 1.96 -27.10
C ILE A 30 -3.67 1.31 -26.61
N LEU A 31 -3.24 0.22 -27.24
CA LEU A 31 -1.98 -0.44 -26.88
C LEU A 31 -0.76 0.46 -27.12
N VAL A 32 -0.73 1.15 -28.27
CA VAL A 32 0.32 2.12 -28.60
C VAL A 32 0.32 3.26 -27.58
N PHE A 33 -0.85 3.82 -27.25
CA PHE A 33 -0.99 4.84 -26.22
C PHE A 33 -0.44 4.39 -24.86
N LEU A 34 -0.80 3.18 -24.40
CA LEU A 34 -0.29 2.64 -23.14
C LEU A 34 1.24 2.45 -23.17
N LYS A 35 1.79 2.05 -24.33
CA LYS A 35 3.23 1.92 -24.54
C LYS A 35 3.95 3.26 -24.50
N ASP A 36 3.38 4.29 -25.15
CA ASP A 36 3.90 5.66 -25.12
C ASP A 36 3.85 6.28 -23.72
N LEU A 37 2.90 5.85 -22.88
CA LEU A 37 2.87 6.18 -21.46
C LEU A 37 3.91 5.45 -20.62
N GLY A 38 4.60 4.44 -21.16
CA GLY A 38 5.63 3.67 -20.48
C GLY A 38 5.15 2.34 -19.89
N ILE A 39 4.02 1.79 -20.34
CA ILE A 39 3.62 0.42 -20.01
C ILE A 39 4.34 -0.54 -20.97
N GLU A 40 5.20 -1.40 -20.43
CA GLU A 40 6.00 -2.34 -21.22
C GLU A 40 5.15 -3.49 -21.80
N ASP A 41 5.62 -4.10 -22.89
CA ASP A 41 4.91 -5.18 -23.59
C ASP A 41 4.62 -6.40 -22.68
N ASN A 42 5.52 -6.70 -21.75
CA ASN A 42 5.35 -7.76 -20.74
C ASN A 42 4.32 -7.39 -19.64
N GLN A 43 4.00 -6.10 -19.45
CA GLN A 43 3.07 -5.59 -18.45
C GLN A 43 1.65 -5.44 -19.02
N LEU A 44 1.50 -5.25 -20.33
CA LEU A 44 0.19 -5.03 -20.99
C LEU A 44 -0.83 -6.12 -20.64
N GLY A 45 -0.44 -7.39 -20.67
CA GLY A 45 -1.35 -8.49 -20.34
C GLY A 45 -1.96 -8.37 -18.94
N THR A 46 -1.13 -8.08 -17.93
CA THR A 46 -1.60 -7.86 -16.55
C THR A 46 -2.40 -6.58 -16.41
N TYR A 47 -2.04 -5.51 -17.13
CA TYR A 47 -2.78 -4.25 -17.11
C TYR A 47 -4.20 -4.43 -17.66
N LEU A 48 -4.34 -5.01 -18.86
CA LEU A 48 -5.62 -5.25 -19.53
C LEU A 48 -6.52 -6.21 -18.75
N THR A 49 -5.92 -7.24 -18.14
CA THR A 49 -6.64 -8.17 -17.26
C THR A 49 -7.27 -7.46 -16.06
N LYS A 50 -6.60 -6.43 -15.52
CA LYS A 50 -7.08 -5.67 -14.35
C LYS A 50 -8.06 -4.57 -14.76
N ASN A 51 -7.72 -3.77 -15.77
CA ASN A 51 -8.63 -2.75 -16.32
C ASN A 51 -9.40 -3.32 -17.51
N TYR A 52 -10.44 -4.10 -17.21
CA TYR A 52 -11.34 -4.66 -18.20
C TYR A 52 -12.12 -3.60 -19.01
N ALA A 53 -12.17 -2.35 -18.53
CA ALA A 53 -12.96 -1.27 -19.13
C ALA A 53 -12.14 -0.35 -20.05
N ILE A 54 -10.84 -0.55 -20.19
CA ILE A 54 -9.97 0.39 -20.93
C ILE A 54 -10.39 0.58 -22.39
N PHE A 55 -10.92 -0.45 -23.04
CA PHE A 55 -11.36 -0.36 -24.44
C PHE A 55 -12.72 0.31 -24.61
N SER A 56 -13.43 0.60 -23.52
CA SER A 56 -14.63 1.44 -23.52
C SER A 56 -14.31 2.93 -23.41
N GLU A 57 -13.05 3.29 -23.16
CA GLU A 57 -12.62 4.67 -23.02
C GLU A 57 -12.28 5.28 -24.37
N ASP A 58 -12.63 6.55 -24.52
CA ASP A 58 -12.18 7.37 -25.65
C ASP A 58 -10.69 7.75 -25.48
N LEU A 59 -9.92 7.60 -26.57
CA LEU A 59 -8.47 7.83 -26.56
C LEU A 59 -8.11 9.29 -26.26
N GLU A 60 -8.89 10.26 -26.75
CA GLU A 60 -8.63 11.69 -26.50
C GLU A 60 -8.93 12.06 -25.05
N ASN A 61 -9.94 11.46 -24.44
CA ASN A 61 -10.21 11.57 -23.01
C ASN A 61 -9.06 10.99 -22.17
N LEU A 62 -8.50 9.83 -22.54
CA LEU A 62 -7.33 9.26 -21.87
C LEU A 62 -6.12 10.21 -21.95
N LYS A 63 -5.82 10.77 -23.12
CA LYS A 63 -4.75 11.77 -23.32
C LYS A 63 -4.99 13.03 -22.48
N THR A 64 -6.22 13.52 -22.43
CA THR A 64 -6.61 14.69 -21.62
C THR A 64 -6.36 14.46 -20.13
N ARG A 65 -6.71 13.26 -19.62
CA ARG A 65 -6.48 12.88 -18.21
C ARG A 65 -4.97 12.78 -17.90
N VAL A 66 -4.16 12.31 -18.83
CA VAL A 66 -2.69 12.31 -18.71
C VAL A 66 -2.13 13.73 -18.68
N ALA A 67 -2.56 14.60 -19.59
CA ALA A 67 -2.14 16.00 -19.64
C ALA A 67 -2.49 16.73 -18.33
N TYR A 68 -3.66 16.44 -17.76
CA TYR A 68 -4.02 16.93 -16.44
C TYR A 68 -3.06 16.45 -15.33
N LEU A 69 -2.68 15.17 -15.30
CA LEU A 69 -1.69 14.70 -14.32
C LEU A 69 -0.33 15.42 -14.52
N GLN A 70 0.08 15.68 -15.75
CA GLN A 70 1.28 16.46 -16.02
C GLN A 70 1.18 17.90 -15.48
N SER A 71 0.03 18.55 -15.64
CA SER A 71 -0.20 19.92 -15.12
C SER A 71 -0.17 19.97 -13.58
N LYS A 72 -0.40 18.85 -12.90
CA LYS A 72 -0.22 18.69 -11.44
C LYS A 72 1.21 18.31 -11.03
N ASN A 73 2.18 18.51 -11.93
CA ASN A 73 3.61 18.25 -11.71
C ASN A 73 3.95 16.77 -11.45
N PHE A 74 3.16 15.83 -11.97
CA PHE A 74 3.59 14.44 -12.08
C PHE A 74 4.48 14.28 -13.33
N SER A 75 5.69 13.77 -13.15
CA SER A 75 6.58 13.47 -14.28
C SER A 75 6.03 12.32 -15.13
N LYS A 76 6.51 12.18 -16.37
CA LYS A 76 6.14 11.04 -17.23
C LYS A 76 6.40 9.70 -16.53
N ALA A 77 7.53 9.56 -15.85
CA ALA A 77 7.86 8.36 -15.07
C ALA A 77 6.88 8.10 -13.90
N HIS A 78 6.47 9.16 -13.19
CA HIS A 78 5.45 9.04 -12.15
C HIS A 78 4.10 8.56 -12.72
N ILE A 79 3.67 9.14 -13.85
CA ILE A 79 2.41 8.78 -14.49
C ILE A 79 2.45 7.32 -14.96
N ALA A 80 3.54 6.89 -15.61
CA ALA A 80 3.75 5.51 -16.03
C ALA A 80 3.60 4.53 -14.85
N GLN A 81 4.29 4.82 -13.74
CA GLN A 81 4.20 4.03 -12.50
C GLN A 81 2.77 4.03 -11.93
N MET A 82 2.09 5.18 -11.95
CA MET A 82 0.75 5.34 -11.41
C MET A 82 -0.29 4.55 -12.20
N VAL A 83 -0.26 4.66 -13.53
CA VAL A 83 -1.14 3.92 -14.44
C VAL A 83 -0.91 2.42 -14.31
N ARG A 84 0.36 1.97 -14.28
CA ARG A 84 0.70 0.56 -14.06
C ARG A 84 0.14 0.01 -12.74
N ASN A 85 0.31 0.75 -11.66
CA ASN A 85 -0.02 0.27 -10.31
C ASN A 85 -1.49 0.51 -9.92
N ALA A 86 -2.20 1.39 -10.62
CA ALA A 86 -3.63 1.62 -10.50
C ALA A 86 -4.27 1.66 -11.91
N PRO A 87 -4.57 0.48 -12.50
CA PRO A 87 -5.01 0.40 -13.90
C PRO A 87 -6.27 1.20 -14.24
N PHE A 88 -7.15 1.45 -13.26
CA PHE A 88 -8.36 2.27 -13.43
C PHE A 88 -8.13 3.78 -13.24
N LEU A 89 -6.89 4.23 -13.02
CA LEU A 89 -6.59 5.64 -12.75
C LEU A 89 -7.11 6.55 -13.87
N LEU A 90 -6.85 6.16 -15.11
CA LEU A 90 -7.28 6.93 -16.28
C LEU A 90 -8.75 6.74 -16.62
N SER A 91 -9.52 5.92 -15.88
CA SER A 91 -10.99 5.87 -16.03
C SER A 91 -11.70 6.94 -15.21
N PHE A 92 -10.96 7.77 -14.46
CA PHE A 92 -11.52 8.84 -13.67
C PHE A 92 -11.46 10.13 -14.49
N SER A 93 -12.56 10.89 -14.52
CA SER A 93 -12.59 12.21 -15.15
C SER A 93 -11.57 13.15 -14.50
N VAL A 94 -11.17 14.18 -15.24
CA VAL A 94 -10.29 15.24 -14.72
C VAL A 94 -10.81 15.83 -13.42
N GLU A 95 -12.12 16.14 -13.38
CA GLU A 95 -12.80 16.64 -12.17
C GLU A 95 -12.68 15.66 -10.99
N ARG A 96 -12.93 14.36 -11.23
CA ARG A 96 -12.85 13.34 -10.17
C ARG A 96 -11.43 13.14 -9.67
N LEU A 97 -10.42 13.23 -10.55
CA LEU A 97 -9.01 13.20 -10.17
C LEU A 97 -8.64 14.43 -9.33
N ASP A 98 -9.10 15.62 -9.72
CA ASP A 98 -8.84 16.88 -9.01
C ASP A 98 -9.45 16.89 -7.61
N ASN A 99 -10.72 16.50 -7.50
CA ASN A 99 -11.40 16.36 -6.22
C ASN A 99 -10.68 15.39 -5.29
N ARG A 100 -10.11 14.30 -5.83
CA ARG A 100 -9.38 13.29 -5.03
C ARG A 100 -8.00 13.76 -4.60
N LEU A 101 -7.26 14.42 -5.49
CA LEU A 101 -5.99 15.05 -5.11
C LEU A 101 -6.22 16.13 -4.05
N GLY A 102 -7.25 16.96 -4.21
CA GLY A 102 -7.67 17.95 -3.23
C GLY A 102 -8.07 17.32 -1.88
N PHE A 103 -8.80 16.20 -1.90
CA PHE A 103 -9.12 15.44 -0.70
C PHE A 103 -7.86 15.01 0.06
N PHE A 104 -6.89 14.36 -0.59
CA PHE A 104 -5.67 13.93 0.11
C PHE A 104 -4.81 15.10 0.60
N GLN A 105 -4.79 16.22 -0.14
CA GLN A 105 -4.10 17.43 0.28
C GLN A 105 -4.73 18.02 1.56
N LYS A 106 -6.06 18.03 1.64
CA LYS A 106 -6.82 18.55 2.79
C LYS A 106 -6.80 17.59 3.99
N GLU A 107 -7.07 16.31 3.77
CA GLU A 107 -7.22 15.32 4.84
C GLU A 107 -5.88 15.00 5.53
N LEU A 108 -4.78 14.97 4.77
CA LEU A 108 -3.48 14.59 5.31
C LEU A 108 -2.64 15.79 5.75
N GLU A 109 -2.99 17.01 5.31
CA GLU A 109 -2.29 18.26 5.60
C GLU A 109 -0.76 18.22 5.34
N LEU A 110 -0.35 17.38 4.39
CA LEU A 110 1.05 17.26 3.96
C LEU A 110 1.42 18.42 3.04
N SER A 111 2.72 18.73 2.90
CA SER A 111 3.17 19.61 1.82
C SER A 111 2.77 19.03 0.45
N VAL A 112 2.48 19.89 -0.54
CA VAL A 112 2.11 19.48 -1.90
C VAL A 112 3.05 18.41 -2.48
N LYS A 113 4.37 18.57 -2.28
CA LYS A 113 5.37 17.59 -2.70
C LYS A 113 5.16 16.22 -2.02
N LYS A 114 5.06 16.17 -0.69
CA LYS A 114 4.82 14.93 0.06
C LYS A 114 3.48 14.27 -0.30
N THR A 115 2.41 15.06 -0.54
CA THR A 115 1.13 14.52 -1.03
C THR A 115 1.33 13.82 -2.36
N ARG A 116 2.02 14.47 -3.31
CA ARG A 116 2.34 13.88 -4.62
C ARG A 116 3.16 12.60 -4.48
N ASP A 117 4.24 12.64 -3.70
CA ASP A 117 5.13 11.49 -3.50
C ASP A 117 4.38 10.29 -2.87
N LEU A 118 3.47 10.56 -1.92
CA LEU A 118 2.59 9.55 -1.31
C LEU A 118 1.65 8.91 -2.35
N ILE A 119 1.03 9.72 -3.21
CA ILE A 119 0.16 9.24 -4.28
C ILE A 119 0.93 8.43 -5.32
N VAL A 120 2.13 8.85 -5.73
CA VAL A 120 2.98 8.07 -6.63
C VAL A 120 3.35 6.71 -6.03
N ARG A 121 3.61 6.67 -4.71
CA ARG A 121 3.95 5.44 -3.99
C ARG A 121 2.76 4.51 -3.79
N LEU A 122 1.53 5.03 -3.67
CA LEU A 122 0.31 4.23 -3.58
C LEU A 122 -0.82 4.77 -4.46
N PRO A 123 -0.74 4.62 -5.79
CA PRO A 123 -1.64 5.27 -6.76
C PRO A 123 -3.11 4.85 -6.62
N ARG A 124 -3.34 3.63 -6.12
CA ARG A 124 -4.68 3.10 -5.84
C ARG A 124 -5.49 3.94 -4.84
N LEU A 125 -4.85 4.83 -4.09
CA LEU A 125 -5.53 5.82 -3.25
C LEU A 125 -6.47 6.72 -4.08
N LEU A 126 -6.10 7.03 -5.34
CA LEU A 126 -6.95 7.80 -6.24
C LEU A 126 -8.10 6.97 -6.83
N THR A 127 -8.01 5.64 -6.87
CA THR A 127 -9.03 4.79 -7.51
C THR A 127 -9.93 4.06 -6.51
N GLY A 128 -9.53 3.98 -5.23
CA GLY A 128 -10.30 3.29 -4.17
C GLY A 128 -11.36 4.17 -3.49
N SER A 129 -12.08 3.59 -2.52
CA SER A 129 -12.93 4.38 -1.61
C SER A 129 -12.07 5.32 -0.74
N LEU A 130 -12.61 6.50 -0.46
CA LEU A 130 -12.01 7.48 0.46
C LEU A 130 -12.50 7.29 1.91
N GLU A 131 -13.55 6.50 2.16
CA GLU A 131 -14.08 6.28 3.51
C GLU A 131 -13.03 5.66 4.46
N PRO A 132 -12.30 4.59 4.08
CA PRO A 132 -11.29 4.00 4.96
C PRO A 132 -10.20 4.99 5.35
N VAL A 133 -9.88 5.96 4.48
CA VAL A 133 -8.90 7.01 4.78
C VAL A 133 -9.39 7.90 5.91
N LYS A 134 -10.60 8.44 5.79
CA LYS A 134 -11.21 9.30 6.82
C LYS A 134 -11.38 8.55 8.14
N GLU A 135 -11.83 7.29 8.08
CA GLU A 135 -12.00 6.45 9.26
C GLU A 135 -10.65 6.20 9.94
N ASN A 136 -9.64 5.74 9.21
CA ASN A 136 -8.34 5.43 9.79
C ASN A 136 -7.64 6.67 10.36
N MET A 137 -7.76 7.85 9.73
CA MET A 137 -7.25 9.09 10.30
C MET A 137 -7.89 9.40 11.67
N LYS A 138 -9.18 9.13 11.84
CA LYS A 138 -9.86 9.24 13.14
C LYS A 138 -9.40 8.15 14.11
N VAL A 139 -9.28 6.90 13.67
CA VAL A 139 -8.80 5.78 14.51
C VAL A 139 -7.42 6.10 15.10
N TYR A 140 -6.44 6.48 14.26
CA TYR A 140 -5.10 6.79 14.75
C TYR A 140 -5.10 7.90 15.81
N ARG A 141 -5.91 8.94 15.63
CA ARG A 141 -5.91 10.11 16.51
C ARG A 141 -6.75 9.90 17.78
N LEU A 142 -7.97 9.40 17.62
CA LEU A 142 -8.99 9.37 18.68
C LEU A 142 -8.97 8.06 19.46
N GLU A 143 -8.65 6.93 18.81
CA GLU A 143 -8.66 5.61 19.45
C GLU A 143 -7.25 5.18 19.85
N LEU A 144 -6.25 5.39 18.98
CA LEU A 144 -4.87 4.96 19.21
C LEU A 144 -3.98 6.06 19.82
N GLY A 145 -4.49 7.29 19.94
CA GLY A 145 -3.83 8.39 20.65
C GLY A 145 -2.59 9.00 19.98
N PHE A 146 -2.36 8.77 18.68
CA PHE A 146 -1.28 9.41 17.95
C PHE A 146 -1.56 10.89 17.66
N LYS A 147 -0.52 11.72 17.76
CA LYS A 147 -0.59 13.12 17.35
C LYS A 147 -0.65 13.24 15.83
N HIS A 148 -1.20 14.35 15.34
CA HIS A 148 -1.37 14.55 13.89
C HIS A 148 -0.04 14.46 13.12
N ASN A 149 1.03 15.11 13.61
CA ASN A 149 2.36 15.08 13.00
C ASN A 149 2.99 13.67 13.03
N GLU A 150 2.70 12.87 14.05
CA GLU A 150 3.13 11.47 14.15
C GLU A 150 2.44 10.62 13.08
N ILE A 151 1.12 10.81 12.90
CA ILE A 151 0.35 10.14 11.84
C ILE A 151 0.92 10.49 10.47
N GLN A 152 1.18 11.77 10.20
CA GLN A 152 1.81 12.22 8.96
C GLN A 152 3.17 11.56 8.71
N HIS A 153 3.99 11.42 9.76
CA HIS A 153 5.26 10.70 9.66
C HIS A 153 5.03 9.23 9.27
N MET A 154 4.15 8.53 9.97
CA MET A 154 3.89 7.10 9.73
C MET A 154 3.30 6.84 8.34
N ILE A 155 2.29 7.60 7.91
CA ILE A 155 1.61 7.38 6.62
C ILE A 155 2.47 7.76 5.41
N THR A 156 3.44 8.67 5.55
CA THR A 156 4.42 8.93 4.48
C THR A 156 5.45 7.80 4.34
N GLN A 157 5.78 7.12 5.45
CA GLN A 157 6.64 5.93 5.45
C GLN A 157 5.89 4.65 5.06
N VAL A 158 4.61 4.52 5.40
CA VAL A 158 3.78 3.34 5.12
C VAL A 158 2.38 3.78 4.62
N PRO A 159 2.23 4.20 3.35
CA PRO A 159 0.96 4.71 2.82
C PRO A 159 -0.22 3.73 2.93
N LYS A 160 0.05 2.42 2.99
CA LYS A 160 -0.99 1.38 3.15
C LYS A 160 -1.76 1.51 4.46
N MET A 161 -1.21 2.19 5.46
CA MET A 161 -1.88 2.52 6.72
C MET A 161 -3.17 3.32 6.50
N LEU A 162 -3.27 4.11 5.43
CA LEU A 162 -4.45 4.92 5.13
C LEU A 162 -5.68 4.08 4.77
N THR A 163 -5.49 2.87 4.23
CA THR A 163 -6.60 1.99 3.83
C THR A 163 -6.46 0.60 4.45
N ALA A 164 -5.75 0.49 5.56
CA ALA A 164 -5.64 -0.76 6.28
C ALA A 164 -6.96 -1.07 7.00
N ASN A 165 -7.20 -2.35 7.26
CA ASN A 165 -8.38 -2.79 8.00
C ASN A 165 -8.28 -2.30 9.45
N LYS A 166 -9.31 -1.60 9.95
CA LYS A 166 -9.36 -1.04 11.31
C LYS A 166 -9.05 -2.07 12.38
N ARG A 167 -9.74 -3.22 12.36
CA ARG A 167 -9.54 -4.29 13.36
C ARG A 167 -8.07 -4.72 13.40
N LYS A 168 -7.45 -4.96 12.24
CA LYS A 168 -6.02 -5.29 12.16
C LYS A 168 -5.14 -4.20 12.78
N LEU A 169 -5.41 -2.92 12.51
CA LEU A 169 -4.64 -1.80 13.06
C LEU A 169 -4.74 -1.75 14.58
N THR A 170 -5.95 -1.85 15.12
CA THR A 170 -6.21 -1.80 16.56
C THR A 170 -5.58 -3.00 17.27
N GLU A 171 -5.71 -4.22 16.73
CA GLU A 171 -5.09 -5.42 17.34
C GLU A 171 -3.55 -5.35 17.33
N ILE A 172 -2.94 -4.81 16.27
CA ILE A 172 -1.48 -4.57 16.23
C ILE A 172 -1.09 -3.52 17.26
N PHE A 173 -1.80 -2.39 17.32
CA PHE A 173 -1.49 -1.33 18.26
C PHE A 173 -1.63 -1.81 19.71
N ASP A 174 -2.73 -2.47 20.04
CA ASP A 174 -3.00 -3.00 21.39
C ASP A 174 -1.89 -3.96 21.84
N TYR A 175 -1.49 -4.89 20.97
CA TYR A 175 -0.41 -5.81 21.31
C TYR A 175 0.93 -5.10 21.49
N VAL A 176 1.29 -4.20 20.57
CA VAL A 176 2.59 -3.51 20.62
C VAL A 176 2.65 -2.50 21.76
N HIS A 177 1.57 -1.77 22.02
CA HIS A 177 1.54 -0.73 23.03
C HIS A 177 1.27 -1.29 24.42
N ASN A 178 0.20 -2.07 24.59
CA ASN A 178 -0.26 -2.51 25.90
C ASN A 178 0.44 -3.80 26.36
N VAL A 179 0.61 -4.78 25.48
CA VAL A 179 1.26 -6.06 25.84
C VAL A 179 2.79 -5.92 25.86
N MET A 180 3.39 -5.39 24.78
CA MET A 180 4.85 -5.22 24.70
C MET A 180 5.36 -3.96 25.43
N SER A 181 4.45 -3.13 25.96
CA SER A 181 4.78 -1.88 26.67
C SER A 181 5.62 -0.90 25.84
N ILE A 182 5.41 -0.85 24.51
CA ILE A 182 6.17 0.03 23.62
C ILE A 182 5.48 1.40 23.50
N PRO A 183 6.17 2.51 23.83
CA PRO A 183 5.58 3.84 23.77
C PRO A 183 5.37 4.34 22.33
N HIS A 184 4.39 5.23 22.13
CA HIS A 184 4.03 5.80 20.82
C HIS A 184 5.22 6.27 20.00
N HIS A 185 6.16 7.01 20.60
CA HIS A 185 7.30 7.57 19.86
C HIS A 185 8.20 6.49 19.22
N LEU A 186 8.30 5.29 19.81
CA LEU A 186 9.01 4.16 19.21
C LEU A 186 8.18 3.49 18.12
N ILE A 187 6.86 3.38 18.28
CA ILE A 187 5.96 2.88 17.23
C ILE A 187 6.02 3.81 16.01
N VAL A 188 5.99 5.12 16.22
CA VAL A 188 6.10 6.16 15.18
C VAL A 188 7.44 6.06 14.45
N ARG A 189 8.53 5.74 15.15
CA ARG A 189 9.84 5.52 14.54
C ARG A 189 9.88 4.27 13.66
N PHE A 190 9.02 3.28 13.92
CA PHE A 190 8.98 2.00 13.20
C PHE A 190 7.56 1.63 12.70
N PRO A 191 6.95 2.45 11.81
CA PRO A 191 5.57 2.27 11.38
C PRO A 191 5.33 1.00 10.55
N GLN A 192 6.40 0.35 10.05
CA GLN A 192 6.33 -0.93 9.35
C GLN A 192 5.70 -2.05 10.18
N VAL A 193 5.64 -1.90 11.52
CA VAL A 193 4.92 -2.83 12.39
C VAL A 193 3.45 -2.98 11.98
N PHE A 194 2.79 -1.90 11.53
CA PHE A 194 1.41 -1.93 11.03
C PHE A 194 1.26 -2.64 9.67
N ASN A 195 2.35 -2.81 8.93
CA ASN A 195 2.38 -3.56 7.68
C ASN A 195 2.73 -5.05 7.89
N THR A 196 2.98 -5.46 9.13
CA THR A 196 3.32 -6.85 9.49
C THR A 196 2.06 -7.65 9.82
N ARG A 197 2.14 -8.99 9.80
CA ARG A 197 1.06 -9.86 10.29
C ARG A 197 1.18 -9.98 11.81
N LEU A 198 0.07 -9.84 12.53
CA LEU A 198 0.09 -9.82 13.99
C LEU A 198 0.73 -11.09 14.59
N PHE A 199 0.40 -12.28 14.06
CA PHE A 199 0.96 -13.53 14.60
C PHE A 199 2.49 -13.53 14.62
N LYS A 200 3.16 -13.02 13.57
CA LYS A 200 4.62 -12.92 13.51
C LYS A 200 5.18 -12.05 14.65
N ILE A 201 4.49 -10.95 14.98
CA ILE A 201 4.89 -10.07 16.10
C ILE A 201 4.71 -10.84 17.41
N LYS A 202 3.58 -11.52 17.60
CA LYS A 202 3.26 -12.27 18.82
C LYS A 202 4.24 -13.41 19.06
N GLU A 203 4.45 -14.26 18.08
CA GLU A 203 5.36 -15.41 18.12
C GLU A 203 6.77 -15.00 18.54
N ARG A 204 7.32 -13.96 17.89
CA ARG A 204 8.64 -13.46 18.20
C ARG A 204 8.71 -12.77 19.57
N HIS A 205 7.71 -11.98 19.93
CA HIS A 205 7.66 -11.35 21.25
C HIS A 205 7.59 -12.40 22.35
N LEU A 206 6.66 -13.36 22.26
CA LEU A 206 6.48 -14.41 23.26
C LEU A 206 7.73 -15.28 23.40
N PHE A 207 8.40 -15.61 22.30
CA PHE A 207 9.65 -16.35 22.36
C PHE A 207 10.78 -15.57 23.04
N LEU A 208 10.93 -14.27 22.71
CA LEU A 208 11.89 -13.41 23.40
C LEU A 208 11.55 -13.26 24.89
N THR A 209 10.29 -13.19 25.25
CA THR A 209 9.85 -13.14 26.65
C THR A 209 10.18 -14.45 27.37
N TYR A 210 9.92 -15.60 26.75
CA TYR A 210 10.28 -16.92 27.28
C TYR A 210 11.79 -17.04 27.56
N LEU A 211 12.62 -16.47 26.67
CA LEU A 211 14.08 -16.46 26.82
C LEU A 211 14.61 -15.34 27.75
N GLY A 212 13.74 -14.48 28.30
CA GLY A 212 14.15 -13.32 29.10
C GLY A 212 14.90 -12.25 28.30
N ARG A 213 14.70 -12.20 26.97
CA ARG A 213 15.39 -11.31 26.02
C ARG A 213 14.50 -10.23 25.41
N ALA A 214 13.24 -10.13 25.81
CA ALA A 214 12.32 -9.09 25.35
C ALA A 214 12.73 -7.71 25.90
N GLN A 215 13.68 -7.05 25.23
CA GLN A 215 14.17 -5.72 25.57
C GLN A 215 13.91 -4.72 24.44
N TYR A 216 12.92 -3.85 24.62
CA TYR A 216 12.50 -2.86 23.61
C TYR A 216 12.85 -1.42 23.99
N ASP A 217 13.54 -1.20 25.10
CA ASP A 217 14.01 0.11 25.53
C ASP A 217 15.38 0.43 24.90
N PRO A 218 15.49 1.48 24.06
CA PRO A 218 16.73 1.84 23.39
C PRO A 218 17.84 2.33 24.35
N THR A 219 17.51 2.61 25.61
CA THR A 219 18.49 3.04 26.61
C THR A 219 19.18 1.88 27.33
N LYS A 220 18.69 0.65 27.14
CA LYS A 220 19.18 -0.55 27.83
C LYS A 220 20.05 -1.41 26.92
N LEU A 221 20.97 -2.16 27.54
CA LEU A 221 21.76 -3.18 26.85
C LEU A 221 20.85 -4.25 26.24
N ASN A 222 21.29 -4.83 25.11
CA ASN A 222 20.54 -5.82 24.34
C ASN A 222 19.22 -5.30 23.74
N TYR A 223 19.13 -3.99 23.46
CA TYR A 223 17.98 -3.39 22.78
C TYR A 223 17.65 -4.07 21.44
N ILE A 224 16.38 -4.40 21.26
CA ILE A 224 15.80 -4.94 20.03
C ILE A 224 14.81 -3.91 19.50
N SER A 225 15.15 -3.27 18.39
CA SER A 225 14.21 -2.37 17.70
C SER A 225 13.03 -3.14 17.11
N LEU A 226 11.87 -2.49 17.01
CA LEU A 226 10.71 -3.03 16.30
C LEU A 226 11.02 -3.41 14.85
N ASP A 227 11.89 -2.67 14.16
CA ASP A 227 12.30 -3.03 12.80
C ASP A 227 12.95 -4.41 12.74
N LYS A 228 14.00 -4.63 13.56
CA LYS A 228 14.64 -5.95 13.68
C LYS A 228 13.64 -7.03 14.06
N LEU A 229 12.67 -6.75 14.93
CA LEU A 229 11.65 -7.72 15.32
C LEU A 229 10.78 -8.15 14.15
N VAL A 230 10.40 -7.26 13.22
CA VAL A 230 9.42 -7.57 12.16
C VAL A 230 10.04 -7.87 10.80
N SER A 231 11.21 -7.32 10.50
CA SER A 231 11.77 -7.27 9.15
C SER A 231 12.72 -8.43 8.84
N VAL A 232 13.49 -8.92 9.82
CA VAL A 232 14.50 -9.97 9.55
C VAL A 232 13.84 -11.35 9.33
N PRO A 233 14.46 -12.25 8.54
CA PRO A 233 14.10 -13.68 8.44
C PRO A 233 14.14 -14.42 9.79
N ASP A 234 13.53 -15.60 9.87
CA ASP A 234 13.45 -16.36 11.13
C ASP A 234 14.81 -16.90 11.57
N GLU A 235 15.67 -17.26 10.63
CA GLU A 235 17.04 -17.74 10.87
C GLU A 235 17.87 -16.66 11.58
N ILE A 236 17.88 -15.45 11.00
CA ILE A 236 18.58 -14.28 11.56
C ILE A 236 17.95 -13.89 12.91
N PHE A 237 16.62 -13.92 13.02
CA PHE A 237 15.95 -13.65 14.29
C PHE A 237 16.41 -14.63 15.39
N CYS A 238 16.46 -15.93 15.09
CA CYS A 238 16.83 -16.95 16.08
C CYS A 238 18.30 -16.80 16.50
N GLU A 239 19.22 -16.74 15.53
CA GLU A 239 20.67 -16.74 15.79
C GLU A 239 21.17 -15.41 16.34
N GLU A 240 20.74 -14.29 15.76
CA GLU A 240 21.31 -12.98 16.09
C GLU A 240 20.57 -12.27 17.21
N ILE A 241 19.26 -12.49 17.37
CA ILE A 241 18.41 -11.76 18.31
C ILE A 241 18.02 -12.64 19.51
N ALA A 242 17.39 -13.79 19.25
CA ALA A 242 16.93 -14.69 20.30
C ALA A 242 18.09 -15.47 20.95
N LYS A 243 19.24 -15.62 20.25
CA LYS A 243 20.37 -16.45 20.69
C LYS A 243 19.93 -17.89 20.98
N ALA A 244 19.12 -18.43 20.08
CA ALA A 244 18.55 -19.78 20.13
C ALA A 244 18.56 -20.41 18.73
N SER A 245 18.39 -21.73 18.65
CA SER A 245 18.29 -22.39 17.34
C SER A 245 16.88 -22.19 16.74
N VAL A 246 16.76 -22.31 15.40
CA VAL A 246 15.46 -22.31 14.72
C VAL A 246 14.58 -23.46 15.23
N GLN A 247 15.18 -24.61 15.54
CA GLN A 247 14.47 -25.77 16.10
C GLN A 247 13.85 -25.48 17.47
N ASP A 248 14.55 -24.72 18.33
CA ASP A 248 14.00 -24.29 19.62
C ASP A 248 12.81 -23.36 19.43
N PHE A 249 12.90 -22.44 18.46
CA PHE A 249 11.80 -21.54 18.13
C PHE A 249 10.59 -22.32 17.60
N GLU A 250 10.77 -23.22 16.63
CA GLU A 250 9.69 -24.08 16.12
C GLU A 250 9.05 -24.94 17.21
N LYS A 251 9.85 -25.47 18.14
CA LYS A 251 9.36 -26.26 19.27
C LYS A 251 8.53 -25.39 20.22
N PHE A 252 8.97 -24.16 20.50
CA PHE A 252 8.21 -23.19 21.28
C PHE A 252 6.88 -22.82 20.61
N LEU A 253 6.87 -22.62 19.29
CA LEU A 253 5.65 -22.28 18.56
C LEU A 253 4.55 -23.36 18.67
N LYS A 254 4.93 -24.63 18.86
CA LYS A 254 3.98 -25.73 19.08
C LYS A 254 3.31 -25.69 20.46
N THR A 255 3.75 -24.83 21.38
CA THR A 255 3.16 -24.67 22.72
C THR A 255 2.23 -23.47 22.84
N LEU A 256 2.06 -22.69 21.76
CA LEU A 256 1.23 -21.47 21.73
C LEU A 256 -0.24 -21.73 21.37
#